data_AF-A0A955G4T0-F1
#
_entry.id   AF-A0A955G4T0-F1
#
_cell.length_a   1.000
_cell.length_b   1.000
_cell.length_c   1.000
_cell.angle_alpha   90.00
_cell.angle_beta   90.00
_cell.angle_gamma   90.00
#
_symmetry.space_group_name_H-M   'P 1'
#
loop_
_entity.id
_entity.type
_entity.pdbx_description
1 polymer ?
#
loop_
_entity_poly.entity_id
_entity_poly.type
_entity_poly.pdbx_seq_one_letter_code
_entity_poly.pdbx_strand_id
1 'polypeptide(L)'
;MAKKPLPTVEITLDRIIGGGQTIGTLDNGKKCLVWGGLPGEVVTVQLTKKKSSFVEGYVTEVKTPSPERIEARELGSFLST
;
A
#
# COMPACT_ATOMS: atom_id res chain seq x y z
N MET A 1 -14.28 16.42 -15.35
CA MET A 1 -12.92 16.88 -14.98
C MET A 1 -12.27 15.78 -14.15
N ALA A 2 -11.18 15.18 -14.61
CA ALA A 2 -10.48 14.16 -13.83
C ALA A 2 -9.92 14.80 -12.55
N LYS A 3 -10.26 14.26 -11.37
CA LYS A 3 -9.63 14.69 -10.11
C LYS A 3 -8.12 14.40 -10.23
N LYS A 4 -7.28 15.37 -9.85
CA LYS A 4 -5.84 15.14 -9.75
C LYS A 4 -5.58 13.92 -8.86
N PRO A 5 -4.71 12.97 -9.28
CA PRO A 5 -4.33 11.86 -8.44
C PRO A 5 -3.69 12.40 -7.16
N LEU A 6 -3.96 11.72 -6.04
CA LEU A 6 -3.30 12.04 -4.77
C LEU A 6 -1.79 11.74 -4.89
N PRO A 7 -0.95 12.33 -4.02
CA PRO A 7 0.48 12.06 -4.06
C PRO A 7 0.80 10.60 -3.72
N THR A 8 1.91 10.12 -4.27
CA THR A 8 2.53 8.85 -3.90
C THR A 8 3.39 9.06 -2.65
N VAL A 9 3.43 8.08 -1.76
CA VAL A 9 4.16 8.14 -0.48
C VAL A 9 4.97 6.88 -0.26
N GLU A 10 6.15 7.01 0.33
CA GLU A 10 6.94 5.86 0.78
C GLU A 10 6.58 5.54 2.22
N ILE A 11 6.39 4.25 2.52
CA ILE A 11 6.01 3.82 3.86
C ILE A 11 6.55 2.43 4.16
N THR A 12 6.89 2.21 5.44
CA THR A 12 7.15 0.87 5.97
C THR A 12 5.85 0.25 6.46
N LEU A 13 5.59 -0.98 6.05
CA LEU A 13 4.39 -1.72 6.43
C LEU A 13 4.63 -2.49 7.73
N ASP A 14 3.76 -2.28 8.72
CA ASP A 14 3.88 -2.89 10.05
C ASP A 14 3.27 -4.30 10.10
N ARG A 15 1.98 -4.40 9.79
CA ARG A 15 1.19 -5.64 9.99
C ARG A 15 -0.01 -5.70 9.06
N ILE A 16 -0.56 -6.89 8.86
CA ILE A 16 -1.85 -7.08 8.19
C ILE A 16 -2.99 -6.83 9.19
N ILE A 17 -4.04 -6.16 8.74
CA ILE A 17 -5.27 -5.91 9.49
C ILE A 17 -6.45 -6.68 8.89
N GLY A 18 -7.56 -6.75 9.63
CA GLY A 18 -8.79 -7.37 9.15
C GLY A 18 -9.22 -6.79 7.80
N GLY A 19 -9.50 -7.66 6.82
CA GLY A 19 -9.78 -7.26 5.43
C GLY A 19 -8.61 -7.43 4.46
N GLY A 20 -7.44 -7.90 4.92
CA GLY A 20 -6.32 -8.27 4.06
C GLY A 20 -5.42 -7.12 3.61
N GLN A 21 -5.64 -5.91 4.14
CA GLN A 21 -4.77 -4.76 3.93
C GLN A 21 -3.61 -4.78 4.92
N THR A 22 -2.48 -4.19 4.53
CA THR A 22 -1.38 -3.88 5.44
C THR A 22 -1.50 -2.46 5.95
N ILE A 23 -1.15 -2.24 7.22
CA ILE A 23 -1.11 -0.92 7.81
C ILE A 23 0.34 -0.46 7.95
N GLY A 24 0.59 0.81 7.65
CA GLY A 24 1.84 1.50 7.98
C GLY A 24 1.56 2.86 8.61
N THR A 25 2.61 3.50 9.09
CA THR A 25 2.54 4.85 9.65
C THR A 25 3.33 5.82 8.78
N LEU A 26 2.68 6.89 8.30
CA LEU A 26 3.33 7.97 7.56
C LEU A 26 4.16 8.86 8.50
N ASP A 27 5.06 9.66 7.94
CA ASP A 27 5.91 10.61 8.70
C ASP A 27 5.09 11.61 9.53
N ASN A 28 3.86 11.90 9.10
CA ASN A 28 2.93 12.78 9.81
C ASN A 28 2.12 12.08 10.91
N GLY A 29 2.43 10.81 11.23
CA GLY A 29 1.74 10.00 12.24
C GLY A 29 0.41 9.39 11.79
N LYS A 30 -0.07 9.68 10.57
CA LYS A 30 -1.31 9.08 10.07
C LYS A 30 -1.13 7.63 9.66
N LYS A 31 -2.16 6.83 9.93
CA LYS A 31 -2.22 5.45 9.46
C LYS A 31 -2.55 5.39 7.98
N CYS A 32 -1.81 4.56 7.26
CA CYS A 32 -2.01 4.28 5.85
C CYS A 32 -2.41 2.81 5.70
N LEU A 33 -3.57 2.55 5.12
CA LEU A 33 -4.05 1.22 4.77
C LEU A 33 -3.68 0.95 3.32
N VAL A 34 -2.98 -0.15 3.07
CA VAL A 34 -2.30 -0.42 1.81
C VAL A 34 -2.70 -1.78 1.27
N TRP A 35 -3.08 -1.82 0.00
CA TRP A 35 -3.27 -3.06 -0.75
C TRP A 35 -1.99 -3.52 -1.45
N GLY A 36 -1.73 -4.83 -1.48
CA GLY A 36 -0.61 -5.43 -2.22
C GLY A 36 0.75 -5.43 -1.50
N GLY A 37 0.77 -5.01 -0.24
CA GLY A 37 1.96 -4.98 0.59
C GLY A 37 1.94 -6.05 1.69
N LEU A 38 3.13 -6.50 2.10
CA LEU A 38 3.35 -7.43 3.20
C LEU A 38 4.02 -6.72 4.40
N PRO A 39 3.86 -7.24 5.62
CA PRO A 39 4.58 -6.74 6.80
C PRO A 39 6.10 -6.73 6.58
N GLY A 40 6.76 -5.69 7.08
CA GLY A 40 8.22 -5.51 6.99
C GLY A 40 8.72 -4.88 5.69
N GLU A 41 7.84 -4.62 4.73
CA GLU A 41 8.25 -4.06 3.43
C GLU A 41 8.34 -2.54 3.44
N VAL A 42 9.27 -2.03 2.64
CA VAL A 42 9.33 -0.62 2.27
C VAL A 42 8.74 -0.48 0.88
N VAL A 43 7.63 0.24 0.76
CA VAL A 43 6.85 0.33 -0.47
C VAL A 43 6.52 1.78 -0.83
N THR A 44 6.42 2.02 -2.12
CA THR A 44 5.82 3.23 -2.68
C THR A 44 4.32 2.98 -2.87
N VAL A 45 3.50 3.84 -2.28
CA VAL A 45 2.04 3.70 -2.23
C VAL A 45 1.37 4.84 -2.95
N GLN A 46 0.56 4.53 -3.95
CA GLN A 46 -0.33 5.49 -4.58
C GLN A 46 -1.57 5.68 -3.72
N LEU A 47 -1.71 6.86 -3.12
CA LEU A 47 -2.89 7.18 -2.33
C LEU A 47 -4.11 7.27 -3.25
N THR A 48 -5.23 6.70 -2.79
CA THR A 48 -6.52 6.70 -3.51
C THR A 48 -7.59 7.45 -2.72
N LYS A 49 -7.54 7.39 -1.38
CA LYS A 49 -8.46 8.11 -0.50
C LYS A 49 -7.73 8.71 0.69
N LYS A 50 -8.17 9.91 1.08
CA LYS A 50 -7.70 10.61 2.28
C LYS A 50 -8.90 10.85 3.20
N LYS A 51 -8.90 10.23 4.38
CA LYS A 51 -9.88 10.48 5.44
C LYS A 51 -9.26 11.31 6.56
N SER A 52 -10.06 11.68 7.55
CA SER A 52 -9.59 12.43 8.72
C SER A 52 -8.53 11.66 9.49
N SER A 53 -8.83 10.40 9.85
CA SER A 53 -7.99 9.56 10.72
C SER A 53 -6.97 8.69 9.99
N PHE A 54 -7.21 8.34 8.72
CA PHE A 54 -6.34 7.46 7.95
C PHE A 54 -6.36 7.79 6.45
N VAL A 55 -5.40 7.24 5.72
CA VAL A 55 -5.37 7.26 4.25
C VAL A 55 -5.38 5.85 3.72
N GLU A 56 -5.83 5.68 2.47
CA GLU A 56 -5.89 4.40 1.77
C GLU A 56 -5.11 4.52 0.46
N GLY A 57 -4.45 3.44 0.07
CA GLY A 57 -3.71 3.36 -1.18
C GLY A 57 -3.38 1.93 -1.57
N TYR A 58 -2.64 1.79 -2.66
CA TYR A 58 -2.11 0.51 -3.13
C TYR A 58 -0.63 0.65 -3.45
N VAL A 59 0.11 -0.46 -3.30
CA VAL A 59 1.52 -0.52 -3.64
C VAL A 59 1.68 -0.36 -5.16
N THR A 60 2.50 0.60 -5.57
CA THR A 60 2.96 0.73 -6.97
C THR A 60 4.35 0.16 -7.16
N GLU A 61 5.18 0.18 -6.12
CA GLU A 61 6.56 -0.31 -6.17
C GLU A 61 6.97 -0.85 -4.80
N VAL A 62 7.70 -1.96 -4.77
CA VAL A 62 8.26 -2.56 -3.56
C VAL A 62 9.76 -2.33 -3.58
N LYS A 63 10.26 -1.48 -2.68
CA LYS A 63 11.69 -1.15 -2.58
C LYS A 63 12.44 -2.20 -1.78
N THR A 64 11.87 -2.62 -0.66
CA THR A 64 12.42 -3.70 0.17
C THR A 64 11.35 -4.79 0.28
N PRO A 65 11.47 -5.88 -0.50
CA PRO A 65 10.51 -6.98 -0.45
C PRO A 65 10.67 -7.81 0.81
N SER A 66 9.57 -8.36 1.30
CA SER A 66 9.57 -9.34 2.40
C SER A 66 10.13 -10.67 1.90
N PRO A 67 10.84 -11.46 2.74
CA PRO A 67 11.24 -12.82 2.38
C PRO A 67 10.07 -13.75 2.04
N GLU A 68 8.86 -13.40 2.49
CA GLU A 68 7.63 -14.15 2.19
C GLU A 68 6.99 -13.73 0.86
N ARG A 69 7.52 -12.69 0.19
CA ARG A 69 7.02 -12.24 -1.11
C ARG A 69 7.35 -13.27 -2.18
N ILE A 70 6.31 -13.76 -2.85
CA ILE A 70 6.42 -14.59 -4.04
C ILE A 70 6.05 -13.78 -5.28
N GLU A 71 6.64 -14.12 -6.42
CA GLU A 71 6.19 -13.58 -7.69
C GLU A 71 4.79 -14.10 -8.02
N ALA A 72 3.99 -13.24 -8.65
CA ALA A 72 2.67 -13.64 -9.12
C ALA A 72 2.82 -14.75 -10.18
N ARG A 73 2.03 -15.81 -10.06
CA ARG A 73 2.02 -16.91 -11.04
C ARG A 73 1.57 -16.45 -12.42
N GLU A 74 0.73 -15.42 -12.47
CA GLU A 74 0.22 -14.85 -13.71
C GLU A 74 0.33 -13.32 -13.66
N LEU A 75 1.33 -12.77 -14.34
CA LEU A 75 1.79 -11.39 -14.14
C LEU A 75 0.80 -10.29 -14.58
N GLY A 76 -0.33 -10.65 -15.19
CA GLY A 76 -1.32 -9.70 -15.73
C GLY A 76 -2.71 -9.76 -15.10
N SER A 77 -2.99 -10.75 -14.25
CA SER A 77 -4.37 -11.05 -13.82
C SER A 77 -4.72 -10.58 -12.41
N PHE A 78 -3.71 -10.23 -11.60
CA PHE A 78 -3.87 -9.90 -10.18
C PHE A 78 -4.53 -8.54 -9.87
N LEU A 79 -4.86 -7.72 -10.88
CA LEU A 79 -5.54 -6.43 -10.73
C LEU A 79 -7.03 -6.46 -11.11
N SER A 80 -7.59 -7.64 -11.41
CA SER A 80 -8.99 -7.76 -11.84
C SER A 80 -9.95 -7.62 -10.65
N THR A 81 -10.47 -6.41 -10.42
CA THR A 81 -11.68 -6.13 -9.61
C THR A 81 -12.36 -4.87 -10.13
#